data_AF-A0A016VER3-F1
#
_entry.id   AF-A0A016VER3-F1
#
_cell.length_a   1.000
_cell.length_b   1.000
_cell.length_c   1.000
_cell.angle_alpha   90.00
_cell.angle_beta   90.00
_cell.angle_gamma   90.00
#
_symmetry.space_group_name_H-M   'P 1'
#
loop_
_entity.id
_entity.type
_entity.pdbx_description
1 polymer ?
#
loop_
_entity_poly.entity_id
_entity_poly.type
_entity_poly.pdbx_seq_one_letter_code
_entity_poly.pdbx_strand_id
1 'polypeptide(L)'
;MRPRDLFARGKKISEASKKLQATAMQHGLEKMVEYAEMAHCRHVCFAKYFGENDLPPCRQHCDFCKDPNGTMKRASQFQAACSSTKIAKASRANTDDGELYGGGKRFREEDDSYCNGTDARERMEREEAVRLREVVAGEFAKRRKLEARQPEFNDVYIPSTEYPIKEPKAKLIPNLQPQRREAVVRLISLALDENWLLYERPCTTIEAGTALEWSIYRNTKSTTVYQHKTAAKIAEIKKLSKEGSQFEYVPETSESASFVSAVSMINS
;
A
#
# COMPACT_ATOMS: atom_id res chain seq x y z
N MET A 1 12.37 -6.21 47.30
CA MET A 1 11.09 -5.62 46.84
C MET A 1 11.05 -5.70 45.31
N ARG A 2 10.03 -6.33 44.72
CA ARG A 2 9.91 -6.44 43.25
C ARG A 2 9.12 -5.25 42.70
N PRO A 3 9.54 -4.62 41.58
CA PRO A 3 8.75 -3.58 40.93
C PRO A 3 7.82 -4.23 39.90
N ARG A 4 6.54 -4.46 40.25
CA ARG A 4 5.56 -5.03 39.30
C ARG A 4 4.20 -4.34 39.27
N ASP A 5 4.07 -3.14 39.84
CA ASP A 5 2.77 -2.45 39.97
C ASP A 5 2.72 -1.06 39.31
N LEU A 6 3.52 -0.83 38.26
CA LEU A 6 3.33 0.32 37.36
C LEU A 6 2.70 -0.20 36.08
N PHE A 7 1.58 0.42 35.68
CA PHE A 7 0.78 0.18 34.47
C PHE A 7 -0.45 -0.73 34.58
N ALA A 8 -1.50 -0.22 35.22
CA ALA A 8 -2.87 -0.34 34.74
C ALA A 8 -3.81 0.67 35.42
N ARG A 9 -3.51 1.98 35.35
CA ARG A 9 -4.54 3.01 35.56
C ARG A 9 -5.05 3.44 34.19
N GLY A 10 -6.05 2.75 33.67
CA GLY A 10 -6.82 3.24 32.52
C GLY A 10 -7.38 4.61 32.88
N LYS A 11 -6.81 5.69 32.30
CA LYS A 11 -7.37 7.03 32.45
C LYS A 11 -8.77 6.98 31.84
N LYS A 12 -9.80 7.12 32.67
CA LYS A 12 -11.18 7.30 32.19
C LYS A 12 -11.17 8.51 31.26
N ILE A 13 -11.46 8.28 29.97
CA ILE A 13 -11.54 9.35 28.97
C ILE A 13 -12.62 10.32 29.45
N SER A 14 -12.26 11.61 29.55
CA SER A 14 -13.19 12.63 30.04
C SER A 14 -14.42 12.71 29.13
N GLU A 15 -15.60 13.00 29.68
CA GLU A 15 -16.83 13.16 28.88
C GLU A 15 -16.68 14.23 27.79
N ALA A 16 -15.88 15.28 28.04
CA ALA A 16 -15.54 16.28 27.03
C ALA A 16 -14.72 15.68 25.88
N SER A 17 -13.74 14.82 26.16
CA SER A 17 -12.95 14.12 25.14
C SER A 17 -13.79 13.13 24.34
N LYS A 18 -14.75 12.43 24.97
CA LYS A 18 -15.69 11.54 24.25
C LYS A 18 -16.59 12.33 23.31
N LYS A 19 -17.12 13.48 23.74
CA LYS A 19 -17.92 14.36 22.89
C LYS A 19 -17.13 14.88 21.71
N LEU A 20 -15.89 15.33 21.93
CA LEU A 20 -15.00 15.78 20.87
C LEU A 20 -14.68 14.65 19.86
N GLN A 21 -14.49 13.43 20.35
CA GLN A 21 -14.28 12.26 19.49
C GLN A 21 -15.54 11.94 18.67
N ALA A 22 -16.72 11.98 19.30
CA ALA A 22 -17.99 11.73 18.63
C ALA A 22 -18.27 12.77 17.53
N THR A 23 -18.04 14.06 17.79
CA THR A 23 -18.21 15.12 16.79
C THR A 23 -17.20 14.99 15.65
N ALA A 24 -15.94 14.65 15.95
CA ALA A 24 -14.94 14.38 14.93
C ALA A 24 -15.31 13.17 14.06
N MET A 25 -15.85 12.10 14.66
CA MET A 25 -16.34 10.92 13.94
C MET A 25 -17.55 11.26 13.05
N GLN A 26 -18.53 12.02 13.57
CA GLN A 26 -19.68 12.47 12.80
C GLN A 26 -19.26 13.31 11.58
N HIS A 27 -18.38 14.30 11.80
CA HIS A 27 -17.84 15.10 10.71
C HIS A 27 -17.08 14.25 9.68
N GLY A 28 -16.26 13.30 10.12
CA GLY A 28 -15.57 12.37 9.22
C GLY A 28 -16.53 11.56 8.35
N LEU A 29 -17.61 11.03 8.95
CA LEU A 29 -18.64 10.29 8.23
C LEU A 29 -19.40 11.17 7.24
N GLU A 30 -19.82 12.38 7.63
CA GLU A 30 -20.48 13.33 6.74
C GLU A 30 -19.63 13.66 5.52
N LYS A 31 -18.32 13.88 5.72
CA LYS A 31 -17.38 14.16 4.62
C LYS A 31 -17.15 12.95 3.71
N MET A 32 -17.15 11.74 4.27
CA MET A 32 -17.09 10.52 3.48
C MET A 32 -18.34 10.30 2.63
N VAL A 33 -19.52 10.63 3.16
CA VAL A 33 -20.79 10.60 2.42
C VAL A 33 -20.79 11.66 1.32
N GLU A 34 -20.41 12.91 1.63
CA GLU A 34 -20.20 13.98 0.64
C GLU A 34 -19.31 13.51 -0.51
N TYR A 35 -18.16 12.90 -0.17
CA TYR A 35 -17.22 12.39 -1.15
C TYR A 35 -17.85 11.31 -2.04
N ALA A 36 -18.61 10.37 -1.48
CA ALA A 36 -19.17 9.25 -2.23
C ALA A 36 -20.37 9.66 -3.12
N GLU A 37 -21.23 10.54 -2.62
CA GLU A 37 -22.54 10.81 -3.21
C GLU A 37 -22.58 12.05 -4.12
N MET A 38 -21.66 13.00 -3.94
CA MET A 38 -21.65 14.22 -4.74
C MET A 38 -20.80 14.10 -6.00
N ALA A 39 -21.29 14.69 -7.09
CA ALA A 39 -20.55 14.82 -8.33
C ALA A 39 -19.64 16.06 -8.30
N HIS A 40 -18.50 15.95 -7.63
CA HIS A 40 -17.47 17.00 -7.54
C HIS A 40 -16.07 16.43 -7.81
N CYS A 41 -15.10 17.33 -8.03
CA CYS A 41 -13.70 16.94 -8.21
C CYS A 41 -13.18 16.21 -6.96
N ARG A 42 -12.72 14.97 -7.13
CA ARG A 42 -12.22 14.13 -6.03
C ARG A 42 -11.04 14.77 -5.30
N HIS A 43 -10.13 15.40 -6.03
CA HIS A 43 -8.96 16.07 -5.44
C HIS A 43 -9.35 17.28 -4.59
N VAL A 44 -10.34 18.06 -5.03
CA VAL A 44 -10.85 19.20 -4.26
C VAL A 44 -11.55 18.73 -2.98
N CYS A 45 -12.29 17.62 -3.03
CA CYS A 45 -12.92 17.04 -1.85
C CYS A 45 -11.87 16.60 -0.81
N PHE A 46 -10.81 15.90 -1.23
CA PHE A 46 -9.73 15.49 -0.32
C PHE A 46 -9.00 16.69 0.27
N ALA A 47 -8.64 17.68 -0.56
CA ALA A 47 -7.96 18.87 -0.11
C ALA A 47 -8.75 19.63 0.97
N LYS A 48 -10.05 19.85 0.74
CA LYS A 48 -10.94 20.50 1.71
C LYS A 48 -11.03 19.73 3.03
N TYR A 49 -11.01 18.40 3.00
CA TYR A 49 -11.05 17.57 4.20
C TYR A 49 -9.80 17.75 5.08
N PHE A 50 -8.63 17.88 4.46
CA PHE A 50 -7.36 18.07 5.17
C PHE A 50 -6.97 19.55 5.39
N GLY A 51 -7.78 20.50 4.91
CA GLY A 51 -7.51 21.93 5.04
C GLY A 51 -6.47 22.47 4.04
N GLU A 52 -6.21 21.73 2.97
CA GLU A 52 -5.34 22.16 1.87
C GLU A 52 -6.12 23.06 0.91
N ASN A 53 -5.68 24.31 0.76
CA ASN A 53 -6.33 25.29 -0.13
C ASN A 53 -5.53 25.56 -1.41
N ASP A 54 -4.27 25.11 -1.48
CA ASP A 54 -3.38 25.32 -2.61
C ASP A 54 -3.27 24.04 -3.44
N LEU A 55 -4.25 23.83 -4.34
CA LEU A 55 -4.26 22.69 -5.25
C LEU A 55 -4.09 23.11 -6.71
N PRO A 56 -3.21 22.44 -7.47
CA PRO A 56 -3.18 22.63 -8.91
C PRO A 56 -4.52 22.18 -9.55
N PRO A 57 -4.89 22.75 -10.70
CA PRO A 57 -6.14 22.39 -11.37
C PRO A 57 -6.14 20.92 -11.78
N CYS A 58 -7.15 20.17 -11.33
CA CYS A 58 -7.27 18.73 -11.55
C CYS A 58 -7.35 18.31 -13.04
N ARG A 59 -7.89 19.16 -13.92
CA ARG A 59 -8.02 18.93 -15.37
C ARG A 59 -8.74 17.63 -15.75
N GLN A 60 -8.05 16.50 -15.81
CA GLN A 60 -8.58 15.20 -16.25
C GLN A 60 -8.16 14.04 -15.31
N HIS A 61 -7.62 14.36 -14.12
CA HIS A 61 -7.02 13.36 -13.23
C HIS A 61 -8.03 12.67 -12.30
N CYS A 62 -9.30 13.07 -12.28
CA CYS A 62 -10.36 12.33 -11.57
C CYS A 62 -11.59 12.11 -12.48
N ASP A 63 -12.47 11.20 -12.06
CA ASP A 63 -13.69 10.84 -12.80
C ASP A 63 -14.59 12.05 -13.11
N PHE A 64 -14.80 12.93 -12.12
CA PHE A 64 -15.62 14.13 -12.31
C PHE A 64 -14.98 15.12 -13.28
N CYS A 65 -13.68 15.41 -13.14
CA CYS A 65 -13.02 16.36 -14.04
C CYS A 65 -12.82 15.79 -15.45
N LYS A 66 -12.70 14.46 -15.56
CA LYS A 66 -12.64 13.75 -16.85
C LYS A 66 -13.98 13.76 -17.58
N ASP A 67 -15.07 13.46 -16.88
CA ASP A 67 -16.42 13.46 -17.43
C ASP A 67 -17.44 13.94 -16.38
N PRO A 68 -17.67 15.27 -16.30
CA PRO A 68 -18.60 15.85 -15.33
C PRO A 68 -20.03 15.35 -15.53
N ASN A 69 -20.46 15.27 -16.79
CA ASN A 69 -21.83 14.92 -17.16
C ASN A 69 -22.13 13.45 -16.88
N GLY A 70 -21.22 12.54 -17.26
CA GLY A 70 -21.36 11.12 -16.94
C GLY A 70 -21.30 10.85 -15.44
N THR A 71 -20.49 11.61 -14.69
CA THR A 71 -20.42 11.48 -13.23
C THR A 71 -21.68 11.98 -12.55
N MET A 72 -22.23 13.13 -12.95
CA MET A 72 -23.54 13.61 -12.46
C MET A 72 -24.68 12.64 -12.76
N LYS A 73 -24.71 12.05 -13.96
CA LYS A 73 -25.72 11.07 -14.34
C LYS A 73 -25.64 9.79 -13.50
N ARG A 74 -24.43 9.29 -13.23
CA ARG A 74 -24.23 8.12 -12.34
C ARG A 74 -24.65 8.43 -10.90
N ALA A 75 -24.31 9.61 -10.40
CA ALA A 75 -24.72 10.04 -9.06
C ALA A 75 -26.24 10.15 -8.93
N SER A 76 -26.94 10.74 -9.91
CA SER A 76 -28.41 10.85 -9.88
C SER A 76 -29.11 9.50 -10.00
N GLN A 77 -28.59 8.59 -10.84
CA GLN A 77 -29.08 7.22 -10.94
C GLN A 77 -28.93 6.46 -9.62
N PHE A 78 -27.79 6.63 -8.94
CA PHE A 78 -27.56 6.04 -7.62
C PHE A 78 -28.58 6.56 -6.58
N GLN A 79 -28.76 7.88 -6.49
CA GLN A 79 -29.75 8.47 -5.58
C GLN A 79 -31.18 8.00 -5.87
N ALA A 80 -31.55 7.89 -7.15
CA ALA A 80 -32.85 7.36 -7.56
C ALA A 80 -33.01 5.87 -7.19
N ALA A 81 -31.96 5.05 -7.34
CA ALA A 81 -31.97 3.65 -6.94
C ALA A 81 -32.08 3.46 -5.42
N CYS A 82 -31.37 4.28 -4.64
CA CYS A 82 -31.49 4.31 -3.17
C CYS A 82 -32.91 4.73 -2.72
N SER A 83 -33.56 5.62 -3.46
CA SER A 83 -34.95 6.05 -3.19
C SER A 83 -36.00 5.02 -3.61
N SER A 84 -35.71 4.22 -4.64
CA SER A 84 -36.64 3.25 -5.23
C SER A 84 -36.59 1.86 -4.57
N THR A 85 -35.45 1.48 -3.99
CA THR A 85 -35.31 0.20 -3.30
C THR A 85 -36.04 0.20 -1.96
N LYS A 86 -36.65 -0.94 -1.59
CA LYS A 86 -37.35 -1.17 -0.31
C LYS A 86 -36.49 -0.92 0.95
N ILE A 87 -35.20 -0.59 0.79
CA ILE A 87 -34.24 -0.19 1.81
C ILE A 87 -34.64 1.15 2.46
N ALA A 88 -35.10 2.14 1.69
CA ALA A 88 -35.54 3.43 2.25
C ALA A 88 -36.86 3.35 3.04
N LYS A 89 -37.69 2.33 2.80
CA LYS A 89 -38.92 2.08 3.59
C LYS A 89 -38.64 1.36 4.91
N ALA A 90 -37.51 0.67 5.04
CA ALA A 90 -37.12 0.00 6.28
C ALA A 90 -36.61 1.00 7.34
N SER A 91 -35.96 2.10 6.94
CA SER A 91 -35.44 3.11 7.87
C SER A 91 -36.50 4.03 8.49
N ARG A 92 -37.71 4.08 7.91
CA ARG A 92 -38.85 4.87 8.42
C ARG A 92 -39.88 4.06 9.19
N ALA A 93 -39.73 2.74 9.26
CA ALA A 93 -40.71 1.83 9.84
C ALA A 93 -40.30 1.24 11.20
N ASN A 94 -39.12 1.56 11.72
CA ASN A 94 -38.66 1.00 13.00
C ASN A 94 -38.08 2.09 13.91
N THR A 95 -38.97 2.79 14.60
CA THR A 95 -38.70 3.36 15.92
C THR A 95 -39.16 2.36 16.98
N ASP A 96 -38.62 1.15 16.95
CA ASP A 96 -38.72 0.25 18.08
C ASP A 96 -37.43 -0.56 18.21
N ASP A 97 -37.01 -0.64 19.46
CA ASP A 97 -35.68 -0.97 19.94
C ASP A 97 -35.50 -2.49 20.02
N GLY A 98 -34.28 -2.98 19.75
CA GLY A 98 -33.87 -4.35 20.06
C GLY A 98 -34.07 -5.41 18.97
N GLU A 99 -33.12 -5.49 18.03
CA GLU A 99 -32.49 -6.73 17.53
C GLU A 99 -31.73 -6.45 16.21
N LEU A 100 -30.52 -5.89 16.33
CA LEU A 100 -29.68 -5.49 15.19
C LEU A 100 -28.99 -6.67 14.45
N TYR A 101 -29.30 -7.92 14.82
CA TYR A 101 -28.72 -9.11 14.18
C TYR A 101 -29.68 -10.32 14.15
N GLY A 102 -30.92 -10.12 13.71
CA GLY A 102 -31.90 -11.20 13.55
C GLY A 102 -32.54 -11.15 12.16
N GLY A 103 -32.05 -11.98 11.24
CA GLY A 103 -32.53 -12.06 9.86
C GLY A 103 -34.05 -12.26 9.75
N GLY A 104 -34.69 -11.44 8.91
CA GLY A 104 -36.12 -11.44 8.69
C GLY A 104 -36.69 -12.78 8.25
N LYS A 105 -37.40 -13.45 9.16
CA LYS A 105 -38.39 -14.47 8.81
C LYS A 105 -39.77 -13.82 8.86
N ARG A 106 -40.42 -13.67 7.70
CA ARG A 106 -41.85 -13.44 7.66
C ARG A 106 -42.53 -14.80 7.90
N PHE A 107 -43.08 -14.99 9.09
CA PHE A 107 -43.95 -16.12 9.39
C PHE A 107 -45.30 -15.88 8.70
N ARG A 108 -45.64 -16.73 7.72
CA ARG A 108 -47.00 -16.86 7.20
C ARG A 108 -47.54 -18.13 7.85
N GLU A 109 -48.54 -17.99 8.70
CA GLU A 109 -49.34 -19.11 9.20
C GLU A 109 -50.08 -19.73 8.02
N GLU A 110 -49.80 -20.99 7.74
CA GLU A 110 -50.70 -21.84 6.95
C GLU A 110 -50.48 -23.29 7.40
N ASP A 111 -51.45 -23.71 8.23
CA ASP A 111 -52.04 -25.01 8.51
C ASP A 111 -51.42 -26.31 7.94
N ASP A 112 -51.55 -27.36 8.74
CA ASP A 112 -50.87 -28.66 8.68
C ASP A 112 -51.19 -29.51 7.43
N SER A 113 -50.15 -30.09 6.81
CA SER A 113 -50.27 -31.35 6.06
C SER A 113 -49.00 -32.19 6.21
N TYR A 114 -49.11 -33.19 7.07
CA TYR A 114 -48.07 -34.18 7.38
C TYR A 114 -47.88 -35.14 6.19
N CYS A 115 -46.97 -34.80 5.27
CA CYS A 115 -46.52 -35.69 4.20
C CYS A 115 -45.00 -35.53 3.97
N ASN A 116 -44.20 -36.41 4.56
CA ASN A 116 -42.89 -36.93 4.12
C ASN A 116 -41.97 -36.03 3.22
N GLY A 117 -41.88 -34.72 3.50
CA GLY A 117 -41.15 -33.75 2.66
C GLY A 117 -39.77 -33.33 3.20
N THR A 118 -39.40 -33.81 4.39
CA THR A 118 -38.13 -33.47 5.04
C THR A 118 -36.94 -34.06 4.28
N ASP A 119 -37.03 -35.30 3.83
CA ASP A 119 -35.94 -36.00 3.13
C ASP A 119 -35.71 -35.45 1.71
N ALA A 120 -36.79 -35.10 1.00
CA ALA A 120 -36.70 -34.48 -0.33
C ALA A 120 -36.07 -33.07 -0.27
N ARG A 121 -36.42 -32.29 0.77
CA ARG A 121 -35.87 -30.95 0.98
C ARG A 121 -34.40 -31.00 1.41
N GLU A 122 -34.04 -31.91 2.31
CA GLU A 122 -32.65 -32.07 2.76
C GLU A 122 -31.75 -32.58 1.62
N ARG A 123 -32.28 -33.46 0.76
CA ARG A 123 -31.58 -33.91 -0.44
C ARG A 123 -31.34 -32.77 -1.44
N MET A 124 -32.34 -31.93 -1.67
CA MET A 124 -32.24 -30.76 -2.53
C MET A 124 -31.20 -29.75 -1.98
N GLU A 125 -31.22 -29.48 -0.68
CA GLU A 125 -30.27 -28.58 -0.02
C GLU A 125 -28.83 -29.12 -0.08
N ARG A 126 -28.65 -30.43 0.07
CA ARG A 126 -27.35 -31.10 -0.09
C ARG A 126 -26.84 -31.03 -1.53
N GLU A 127 -27.72 -31.24 -2.52
CA GLU A 127 -27.39 -31.11 -3.94
C GLU A 127 -27.03 -29.66 -4.32
N GLU A 128 -27.74 -28.68 -3.80
CA GLU A 128 -27.42 -27.26 -3.97
C GLU A 128 -26.08 -26.89 -3.31
N ALA A 129 -25.81 -27.37 -2.09
CA ALA A 129 -24.54 -27.15 -1.41
C ALA A 129 -23.35 -27.75 -2.18
N VAL A 130 -23.53 -28.91 -2.80
CA VAL A 130 -22.52 -29.53 -3.68
C VAL A 130 -22.32 -28.70 -4.94
N ARG A 131 -23.39 -28.28 -5.61
CA ARG A 131 -23.30 -27.39 -6.79
C ARG A 131 -22.59 -26.08 -6.48
N LEU A 132 -22.92 -25.45 -5.35
CA LEU A 132 -22.25 -24.23 -4.91
C LEU A 132 -20.77 -24.48 -4.63
N ARG A 133 -20.42 -25.59 -3.97
CA ARG A 133 -19.02 -25.96 -3.72
C ARG A 133 -18.25 -26.18 -5.03
N GLU A 134 -18.85 -26.82 -6.02
CA GLU A 134 -18.25 -27.04 -7.34
C GLU A 134 -18.07 -25.73 -8.12
N VAL A 135 -19.06 -24.84 -8.13
CA VAL A 135 -18.96 -23.51 -8.74
C VAL A 135 -17.85 -22.71 -8.07
N VAL A 136 -17.83 -22.67 -6.73
CA VAL A 136 -16.81 -21.96 -5.96
C VAL A 136 -15.41 -22.55 -6.24
N ALA A 137 -15.27 -23.88 -6.21
CA ALA A 137 -14.01 -24.55 -6.53
C ALA A 137 -13.55 -24.29 -7.97
N GLY A 138 -14.49 -24.24 -8.92
CA GLY A 138 -14.24 -23.88 -10.32
C GLY A 138 -13.79 -22.43 -10.48
N GLU A 139 -14.41 -21.48 -9.78
CA GLU A 139 -14.01 -20.08 -9.77
C GLU A 139 -12.62 -19.89 -9.15
N PHE A 140 -12.32 -20.56 -8.03
CA PHE A 140 -10.98 -20.55 -7.46
C PHE A 140 -9.96 -21.27 -8.35
N ALA A 141 -10.33 -22.34 -9.04
CA ALA A 141 -9.47 -23.01 -10.01
C ALA A 141 -9.16 -22.11 -11.22
N LYS A 142 -10.12 -21.33 -11.71
CA LYS A 142 -9.90 -20.29 -12.72
C LYS A 142 -8.93 -19.22 -12.22
N ARG A 143 -9.09 -18.74 -10.98
CA ARG A 143 -8.15 -17.80 -10.34
C ARG A 143 -6.74 -18.38 -10.15
N ARG A 144 -6.62 -19.70 -9.96
CA ARG A 144 -5.32 -20.40 -9.86
C ARG A 144 -4.69 -20.70 -11.23
N LYS A 145 -5.48 -20.88 -12.29
CA LYS A 145 -5.01 -21.15 -13.66
C LYS A 145 -4.74 -19.89 -14.48
N LEU A 146 -5.27 -18.75 -14.05
CA LEU A 146 -4.72 -17.46 -14.43
C LEU A 146 -3.42 -17.30 -13.63
N GLU A 147 -2.31 -17.79 -14.19
CA GLU A 147 -0.99 -17.25 -13.87
C GLU A 147 -1.15 -15.74 -13.75
N ALA A 148 -0.64 -15.14 -12.67
CA ALA A 148 -0.78 -13.72 -12.41
C ALA A 148 -0.40 -12.94 -13.67
N ARG A 149 -1.41 -12.53 -14.44
CA ARG A 149 -1.23 -11.68 -15.60
C ARG A 149 -0.83 -10.35 -15.00
N GLN A 150 0.48 -10.16 -14.86
CA GLN A 150 1.08 -8.87 -14.58
C GLN A 150 0.39 -7.95 -15.59
N PRO A 151 -0.34 -6.91 -15.13
CA PRO A 151 -0.88 -5.96 -16.07
C PRO A 151 0.32 -5.46 -16.86
N GLU A 152 0.30 -5.63 -18.19
CA GLU A 152 1.25 -4.97 -19.09
C GLU A 152 0.91 -3.48 -19.06
N PHE A 153 1.15 -2.83 -17.93
CA PHE A 153 1.55 -1.45 -17.95
C PHE A 153 2.88 -1.47 -18.70
N ASN A 154 2.92 -0.81 -19.85
CA ASN A 154 4.16 -0.20 -20.30
C ASN A 154 4.53 0.81 -19.19
N ASP A 155 5.13 0.29 -18.12
CA ASP A 155 5.67 1.05 -17.02
C ASP A 155 6.86 1.78 -17.63
N VAL A 156 6.58 2.94 -18.23
CA VAL A 156 7.62 3.86 -18.65
C VAL A 156 8.34 4.19 -17.37
N TYR A 157 9.48 3.55 -17.14
CA TYR A 157 10.32 3.84 -16.00
C TYR A 157 10.65 5.33 -16.03
N ILE A 158 10.15 6.06 -15.02
CA ILE A 158 10.45 7.46 -14.79
C ILE A 158 11.62 7.48 -13.81
N PRO A 159 12.84 7.88 -14.24
CA PRO A 159 13.99 7.96 -13.35
C PRO A 159 13.76 8.95 -12.22
N SER A 160 14.18 8.59 -11.01
CA SER A 160 14.18 9.49 -9.86
C SER A 160 15.12 10.68 -10.10
N THR A 161 14.62 11.89 -9.86
CA THR A 161 15.43 13.13 -9.86
C THR A 161 16.17 13.35 -8.54
N GLU A 162 15.68 12.75 -7.45
CA GLU A 162 16.29 12.88 -6.12
C GLU A 162 17.41 11.86 -5.89
N TYR A 163 17.21 10.62 -6.35
CA TYR A 163 18.17 9.52 -6.16
C TYR A 163 18.48 8.84 -7.50
N PRO A 164 19.21 9.53 -8.40
CA PRO A 164 19.50 9.02 -9.73
C PRO A 164 20.39 7.78 -9.66
N ILE A 165 20.12 6.79 -10.51
CA ILE A 165 20.96 5.58 -10.67
C ILE A 165 21.88 5.70 -11.88
N LYS A 166 23.09 5.13 -11.78
CA LYS A 166 23.98 4.98 -12.95
C LYS A 166 23.47 3.87 -13.86
N GLU A 167 23.48 4.15 -15.17
CA GLU A 167 23.04 3.26 -16.26
C GLU A 167 21.71 2.54 -15.97
N PRO A 168 20.57 3.25 -16.00
CA PRO A 168 19.26 2.65 -15.72
C PRO A 168 18.84 1.56 -16.71
N LYS A 169 19.39 1.59 -17.94
CA LYS A 169 19.10 0.62 -19.00
C LYS A 169 19.94 -0.65 -18.89
N ALA A 170 20.94 -0.69 -18.01
CA ALA A 170 21.80 -1.85 -17.85
C ALA A 170 21.03 -3.01 -17.19
N LYS A 171 21.27 -4.24 -17.66
CA LYS A 171 20.60 -5.46 -17.20
C LYS A 171 21.63 -6.51 -16.75
N LEU A 172 22.57 -6.12 -15.88
CA LEU A 172 23.59 -7.05 -15.37
C LEU A 172 23.00 -8.09 -14.40
N ILE A 173 21.94 -7.71 -13.68
CA ILE A 173 21.24 -8.59 -12.74
C ILE A 173 19.85 -8.92 -13.29
N PRO A 174 19.53 -10.20 -13.53
CA PRO A 174 18.22 -10.59 -14.04
C PRO A 174 17.13 -10.28 -13.01
N ASN A 175 15.98 -9.81 -13.49
CA ASN A 175 14.79 -9.50 -12.68
C ASN A 175 14.99 -8.41 -11.59
N LEU A 176 16.05 -7.61 -11.65
CA LEU A 176 16.20 -6.45 -10.76
C LEU A 176 15.61 -5.19 -11.41
N GLN A 177 14.55 -4.67 -10.79
CA GLN A 177 13.87 -3.45 -11.27
C GLN A 177 14.69 -2.18 -10.95
N PRO A 178 14.75 -1.18 -11.85
CA PRO A 178 15.44 0.09 -11.61
C PRO A 178 15.02 0.80 -10.32
N GLN A 179 13.73 0.77 -9.98
CA GLN A 179 13.18 1.37 -8.76
C GLN A 179 13.75 0.73 -7.48
N ARG A 180 14.14 -0.55 -7.54
CA ARG A 180 14.83 -1.21 -6.42
C ARG A 180 16.26 -0.71 -6.25
N ARG A 181 16.92 -0.32 -7.35
CA ARG A 181 18.25 0.30 -7.31
C ARG A 181 18.18 1.71 -6.74
N GLU A 182 17.19 2.51 -7.16
CA GLU A 182 16.95 3.84 -6.60
C GLU A 182 16.69 3.81 -5.09
N ALA A 183 15.89 2.85 -4.63
CA ALA A 183 15.65 2.65 -3.20
C ALA A 183 16.93 2.34 -2.42
N VAL A 184 17.86 1.59 -3.02
CA VAL A 184 19.18 1.31 -2.42
C VAL A 184 20.04 2.58 -2.39
N VAL A 185 20.12 3.34 -3.48
CA VAL A 185 20.85 4.63 -3.52
C VAL A 185 20.35 5.54 -2.40
N ARG A 186 19.03 5.68 -2.26
CA ARG A 186 18.42 6.45 -1.17
C ARG A 186 18.89 5.98 0.22
N LEU A 187 18.86 4.68 0.48
CA LEU A 187 19.27 4.14 1.78
C LEU A 187 20.76 4.35 2.07
N ILE A 188 21.62 4.26 1.06
CA ILE A 188 23.05 4.53 1.21
C ILE A 188 23.26 6.03 1.47
N SER A 189 22.63 6.91 0.70
CA SER A 189 22.76 8.37 0.87
C SER A 189 22.30 8.82 2.26
N LEU A 190 21.17 8.30 2.76
CA LEU A 190 20.71 8.61 4.12
C LEU A 190 21.69 8.14 5.20
N ALA A 191 22.29 6.95 5.04
CA ALA A 191 23.30 6.47 5.98
C ALA A 191 24.57 7.33 5.96
N LEU A 192 24.97 7.83 4.79
CA LEU A 192 26.09 8.77 4.64
C LEU A 192 25.77 10.14 5.22
N ASP A 193 24.53 10.64 5.07
CA ASP A 193 24.12 11.93 5.66
C ASP A 193 24.19 11.91 7.17
N GLU A 194 23.77 10.81 7.81
CA GLU A 194 23.93 10.60 9.25
C GLU A 194 25.41 10.51 9.66
N ASN A 195 26.24 9.83 8.86
CA ASN A 195 27.66 9.66 9.17
C ASN A 195 28.43 10.99 9.05
N TRP A 196 28.27 11.69 7.94
CA TRP A 196 28.97 12.95 7.64
C TRP A 196 28.33 14.18 8.26
N LEU A 197 27.36 14.01 9.15
CA LEU A 197 26.70 15.13 9.82
C LEU A 197 27.69 15.98 10.64
N LEU A 198 28.73 15.35 11.17
CA LEU A 198 29.73 15.97 12.06
C LEU A 198 31.13 16.12 11.42
N TYR A 199 31.29 15.78 10.12
CA TYR A 199 32.58 15.79 9.42
C TYR A 199 32.52 16.61 8.14
N GLU A 200 33.69 16.98 7.61
CA GLU A 200 33.77 17.59 6.28
C GLU A 200 33.30 16.61 5.20
N ARG A 201 32.37 17.06 4.37
CA ARG A 201 31.77 16.25 3.30
C ARG A 201 32.68 16.27 2.08
N PRO A 202 33.20 15.11 1.62
CA PRO A 202 34.06 15.08 0.44
C PRO A 202 33.29 15.33 -0.87
N CYS A 203 32.00 14.99 -0.90
CA CYS A 203 31.08 15.22 -2.01
C CYS A 203 29.63 15.18 -1.49
N THR A 204 28.65 15.30 -2.39
CA THR A 204 27.25 15.11 -1.99
C THR A 204 26.99 13.65 -1.62
N THR A 205 26.14 13.41 -0.62
CA THR A 205 25.77 12.03 -0.18
C THR A 205 25.05 11.25 -1.27
N ILE A 206 24.40 11.96 -2.20
CA ILE A 206 23.73 11.39 -3.36
C ILE A 206 24.76 10.90 -4.38
N GLU A 207 25.78 11.69 -4.71
CA GLU A 207 26.87 11.27 -5.61
C GLU A 207 27.61 10.04 -5.09
N ALA A 208 27.99 10.05 -3.81
CA ALA A 208 28.64 8.92 -3.17
C ALA A 208 27.73 7.69 -3.10
N GLY A 209 26.46 7.86 -2.71
CA GLY A 209 25.48 6.77 -2.66
C GLY A 209 25.25 6.13 -4.03
N THR A 210 25.19 6.95 -5.08
CA THR A 210 25.02 6.52 -6.47
C THR A 210 26.25 5.74 -6.97
N ALA A 211 27.46 6.21 -6.63
CA ALA A 211 28.70 5.52 -7.01
C ALA A 211 28.88 4.19 -6.27
N LEU A 212 28.55 4.12 -4.97
CA LEU A 212 28.61 2.90 -4.17
C LEU A 212 27.58 1.86 -4.62
N GLU A 213 26.36 2.27 -4.96
CA GLU A 213 25.37 1.35 -5.54
C GLU A 213 25.87 0.78 -6.86
N TRP A 214 26.41 1.64 -7.74
CA TRP A 214 26.90 1.23 -9.05
C TRP A 214 28.05 0.23 -8.96
N SER A 215 29.01 0.46 -8.04
CA SER A 215 30.13 -0.45 -7.83
C SER A 215 29.66 -1.83 -7.34
N ILE A 216 28.62 -1.88 -6.50
CA ILE A 216 28.02 -3.15 -6.06
C ILE A 216 27.24 -3.82 -7.21
N TYR A 217 26.44 -3.04 -7.94
CA TYR A 217 25.60 -3.53 -9.04
C TYR A 217 26.44 -4.16 -10.16
N ARG A 218 27.50 -3.47 -10.63
CA ARG A 218 28.35 -3.98 -11.71
C ARG A 218 29.14 -5.25 -11.33
N ASN A 219 29.43 -5.41 -10.04
CA ASN A 219 30.19 -6.54 -9.50
C ASN A 219 29.30 -7.70 -8.99
N THR A 220 27.99 -7.66 -9.26
CA THR A 220 27.05 -8.71 -8.86
C THR A 220 26.22 -9.19 -10.03
N LYS A 221 25.96 -10.51 -10.07
CA LYS A 221 25.17 -11.17 -11.14
C LYS A 221 23.87 -11.78 -10.62
N SER A 222 23.63 -11.73 -9.30
CA SER A 222 22.48 -12.33 -8.64
C SER A 222 21.81 -11.32 -7.70
N THR A 223 20.48 -11.28 -7.74
CA THR A 223 19.65 -10.39 -6.92
C THR A 223 19.89 -10.58 -5.43
N THR A 224 20.05 -11.82 -4.97
CA THR A 224 20.30 -12.11 -3.54
C THR A 224 21.65 -11.56 -3.10
N VAL A 225 22.70 -11.78 -3.89
CA VAL A 225 24.05 -11.28 -3.60
C VAL A 225 24.08 -9.75 -3.59
N TYR A 226 23.39 -9.11 -4.54
CA TYR A 226 23.24 -7.65 -4.57
C TYR A 226 22.54 -7.12 -3.32
N GLN A 227 21.43 -7.73 -2.90
CA GLN A 227 20.72 -7.35 -1.67
C GLN A 227 21.62 -7.51 -0.43
N HIS A 228 22.35 -8.62 -0.32
CA HIS A 228 23.26 -8.83 0.81
C HIS A 228 24.41 -7.84 0.83
N LYS A 229 25.06 -7.57 -0.32
CA LYS A 229 26.19 -6.62 -0.38
C LYS A 229 25.75 -5.18 -0.10
N THR A 230 24.60 -4.76 -0.62
CA THR A 230 24.06 -3.40 -0.37
C THR A 230 23.66 -3.24 1.09
N ALA A 231 22.97 -4.23 1.67
CA ALA A 231 22.65 -4.22 3.10
C ALA A 231 23.91 -4.20 3.99
N ALA A 232 24.93 -4.99 3.64
CA ALA A 232 26.20 -5.01 4.36
C ALA A 232 26.91 -3.63 4.30
N LYS A 233 26.95 -2.98 3.14
CA LYS A 233 27.54 -1.64 2.97
C LYS A 233 26.79 -0.58 3.81
N ILE A 234 25.46 -0.63 3.83
CA ILE A 234 24.65 0.27 4.68
C ILE A 234 24.93 0.02 6.17
N ALA A 235 25.03 -1.24 6.58
CA ALA A 235 25.33 -1.61 7.97
C ALA A 235 26.74 -1.17 8.40
N GLU A 236 27.73 -1.27 7.50
CA GLU A 236 29.10 -0.77 7.69
C GLU A 236 29.10 0.73 7.97
N ILE A 237 28.45 1.53 7.12
CA ILE A 237 28.35 2.99 7.30
C ILE A 237 27.69 3.32 8.63
N LYS A 238 26.55 2.68 8.94
CA LYS A 238 25.84 2.89 10.21
C LYS A 238 26.64 2.48 11.43
N LYS A 239 27.51 1.46 11.31
CA LYS A 239 28.40 1.03 12.39
C LYS A 239 29.44 2.11 12.66
N LEU A 240 30.09 2.63 11.62
CA LEU A 240 31.06 3.73 11.75
C LEU A 240 30.42 5.00 12.33
N SER A 241 29.17 5.30 11.95
CA SER A 241 28.41 6.42 12.55
C SER A 241 28.20 6.25 14.05
N LYS A 242 27.98 5.02 14.53
CA LYS A 242 27.84 4.74 15.97
C LYS A 242 29.17 4.80 16.71
N GLU A 243 30.26 4.41 16.04
CA GLU A 243 31.62 4.44 16.58
C GLU A 243 32.24 5.85 16.55
N GLY A 244 31.57 6.83 15.93
CA GLY A 244 32.10 8.18 15.79
C GLY A 244 33.30 8.25 14.85
N SER A 245 33.32 7.39 13.82
CA SER A 245 34.33 7.39 12.77
C SER A 245 33.72 7.82 11.44
N GLN A 246 34.45 8.65 10.70
CA GLN A 246 34.03 9.10 9.37
C GLN A 246 34.16 7.95 8.37
N PHE A 247 33.13 7.74 7.55
CA PHE A 247 33.20 6.85 6.40
C PHE A 247 34.01 7.54 5.30
N GLU A 248 35.16 6.96 4.96
CA GLU A 248 36.03 7.43 3.89
C GLU A 248 35.47 6.99 2.53
N TYR A 249 35.02 7.96 1.73
CA TYR A 249 34.59 7.73 0.36
C TYR A 249 35.73 8.03 -0.61
N VAL A 250 36.22 7.00 -1.30
CA VAL A 250 37.18 7.12 -2.39
C VAL A 250 36.43 7.01 -3.72
N PRO A 251 36.37 8.06 -4.54
CA PRO A 251 35.77 7.98 -5.87
C PRO A 251 36.58 7.00 -6.73
N GLU A 252 35.95 5.98 -7.29
CA GLU A 252 36.59 5.15 -8.31
C GLU A 252 36.83 6.00 -9.57
N THR A 253 38.06 6.47 -9.77
CA THR A 253 38.52 6.98 -11.06
C THR A 253 38.63 5.79 -12.02
N SER A 254 38.26 6.00 -13.28
CA SER A 254 38.05 4.97 -14.32
C SER A 254 39.30 4.19 -14.76
N GLU A 255 40.39 4.17 -13.99
CA GLU A 255 41.66 3.54 -14.39
C GLU A 255 42.12 2.35 -13.52
N SER A 256 41.47 2.01 -12.40
CA SER A 256 42.00 0.99 -11.47
C SER A 256 41.22 -0.33 -11.45
N ALA A 257 40.87 -0.86 -12.63
CA ALA A 257 40.40 -2.25 -12.74
C ALA A 257 41.19 -3.05 -13.77
N SER A 258 42.52 -2.86 -13.84
CA SER A 258 43.40 -3.93 -14.30
C SER A 258 43.51 -4.96 -13.18
N PHE A 259 42.87 -6.11 -13.36
CA PHE A 259 43.07 -7.28 -12.52
C PHE A 259 44.56 -7.64 -12.48
N VAL A 260 45.23 -7.33 -11.37
CA VAL A 260 46.59 -7.81 -11.10
C VAL A 260 46.43 -9.25 -10.61
N SER A 261 46.68 -10.20 -11.49
CA SER A 261 46.67 -11.64 -11.17
C SER A 261 47.76 -11.93 -10.14
N ALA A 262 47.50 -12.83 -9.18
CA ALA A 262 48.51 -13.26 -8.19
C ALA A 262 49.83 -13.77 -8.82
N VAL A 263 49.78 -14.17 -10.10
CA VAL A 263 50.96 -14.57 -10.90
C VAL A 263 51.97 -13.42 -11.07
N SER A 264 51.54 -12.16 -11.15
CA SER A 264 52.45 -11.04 -11.35
C SER A 264 53.15 -10.55 -10.09
N MET A 265 52.80 -11.07 -8.90
CA MET A 265 53.53 -10.79 -7.66
C MET A 265 54.65 -11.80 -7.36
N ILE A 266 54.73 -12.91 -8.11
CA ILE A 266 55.71 -13.97 -7.88
C ILE A 266 56.99 -13.76 -8.71
N ASN A 267 56.95 -12.89 -9.71
CA ASN A 267 58.08 -12.63 -10.63
C ASN A 267 58.78 -11.28 -10.40
N SER A 268 58.73 -10.75 -9.18
CA SER A 268 59.51 -9.56 -8.77
C SER A 268 60.56 -9.93 -7.74
#